data_AF-A0A8C7CAD5-F1
#
_entry.id   AF-A0A8C7CAD5-F1
#
_cell.length_a   1.000
_cell.length_b   1.000
_cell.length_c   1.000
_cell.angle_alpha   90.00
_cell.angle_beta   90.00
_cell.angle_gamma   90.00
#
_symmetry.space_group_name_H-M   'P 1'
#
loop_
_entity.id
_entity.type
_entity.pdbx_description
1 polymer ?
#
loop_
_entity_poly.entity_id
_entity_poly.type
_entity_poly.pdbx_seq_one_letter_code
_entity_poly.pdbx_strand_id
1 'polypeptide(L)'
;MTSKSPKATTSLQILQSNVKWHHMENVAAGLWDAYSGLFGDQAMILAMNSSYVDPLLQFETQLKIIKSSFKTVFSIPSLEEVKEMGNREDDKEDLENLYQNTLNLFEDTLLILVSKDLYKLQILKDMAVWMNEDSSYLQERVMVIISRVLSFASRRVRGYASVDAPCLGVLAAELSLLCCHSDPLITQQAASGLCHLLCIAKCQNGTERKRSTVCERSGDHCLLTTPSNMEFLPKVLQRDKTKITQSVGFTLLPSLLTDFVWNLLMRLSSPNNIIAFRASAMLKLTLEYHAHKVTMVSKIVDTIYKQLRENPSHVMKHTMLRVVTLLTRTSPKKVVFQLMDYPVPADNTLILMWHAAGSEASVAPHVLKTILLILKGKPGEMQDSLKERRRFSLDTTNMMPVAASQALCTLLPVGSYKKAVAQVFPQLLMALMLQLCYSRDLRLRTGNRTLYAQDALRVLLTCSGLQQVDAALKRKNCWSRFNHAPFHHYGVYLVAKALSEYNFPQFPETLHYLYKLSVEDPRRSEDSIITVIFLTEVSLIDCEQPGSHSLSKLKSTLQSFSPALNINSYPELRQR
;
A
#
# COMPACT_ATOMS: atom_id res chain seq x y z
N MET A 1 -4.06 70.87 10.47
CA MET A 1 -2.58 71.06 10.59
C MET A 1 -2.17 70.91 12.04
N THR A 2 -1.44 69.86 12.37
CA THR A 2 -0.26 69.81 13.26
C THR A 2 0.09 68.34 13.46
N SER A 3 0.85 67.82 12.48
CA SER A 3 1.56 66.56 12.56
C SER A 3 2.52 66.62 13.75
N LYS A 4 2.27 65.84 14.80
CA LYS A 4 3.32 65.54 15.79
C LYS A 4 4.38 64.71 15.06
N SER A 5 5.54 65.32 14.87
CA SER A 5 6.75 64.63 14.42
C SER A 5 7.07 63.47 15.37
N PRO A 6 7.63 62.35 14.87
CA PRO A 6 8.15 61.33 15.75
C PRO A 6 9.28 61.94 16.57
N LYS A 7 9.22 61.83 17.90
CA LYS A 7 10.30 62.28 18.79
C LYS A 7 11.61 61.63 18.33
N ALA A 8 12.59 62.44 17.96
CA ALA A 8 13.93 61.98 17.65
C ALA A 8 14.51 61.30 18.89
N THR A 9 14.84 60.02 18.77
CA THR A 9 15.52 59.22 19.79
C THR A 9 16.84 59.90 20.14
N THR A 10 17.06 60.25 21.41
CA THR A 10 18.28 60.97 21.82
C THR A 10 19.49 60.04 21.78
N SER A 11 20.68 60.56 21.48
CA SER A 11 21.94 59.78 21.43
C SER A 11 22.21 59.02 22.74
N LEU A 12 21.71 59.52 23.86
CA LEU A 12 21.75 58.88 25.18
C LEU A 12 20.85 57.63 25.26
N GLN A 13 19.67 57.66 24.66
CA GLN A 13 18.79 56.49 24.57
C GLN A 13 19.40 55.40 23.67
N ILE A 14 20.10 55.80 22.61
CA ILE A 14 20.82 54.89 21.70
C ILE A 14 22.01 54.22 22.42
N LEU A 15 22.77 55.00 23.21
CA LEU A 15 23.86 54.48 24.03
C LEU A 15 23.34 53.54 25.13
N GLN A 16 22.26 53.91 25.82
CA GLN A 16 21.64 53.05 26.82
C GLN A 16 21.10 51.76 26.22
N SER A 17 20.48 51.80 25.04
CA SER A 17 20.07 50.57 24.34
C SER A 17 21.27 49.73 23.94
N ASN A 18 22.34 50.32 23.39
CA ASN A 18 23.53 49.56 22.98
C ASN A 18 24.24 48.89 24.17
N VAL A 19 24.37 49.58 25.30
CA VAL A 19 24.94 49.00 26.53
C VAL A 19 24.06 47.88 27.07
N LYS A 20 22.73 48.03 26.97
CA LYS A 20 21.76 47.01 27.37
C LYS A 20 21.86 45.74 26.52
N TRP A 21 21.99 45.87 25.19
CA TRP A 21 22.15 44.73 24.29
C TRP A 21 23.51 44.03 24.45
N HIS A 22 24.59 44.77 24.65
CA HIS A 22 25.90 44.17 24.97
C HIS A 22 25.93 43.47 26.33
N HIS A 23 25.16 43.94 27.31
CA HIS A 23 24.99 43.23 28.58
C HIS A 23 24.28 41.88 28.37
N MET A 24 23.18 41.87 27.61
CA MET A 24 22.46 40.63 27.27
C MET A 24 23.32 39.63 26.48
N GLU A 25 24.12 40.11 25.52
CA GLU A 25 25.05 39.30 24.72
C GLU A 25 26.06 38.55 25.60
N ASN A 26 26.53 39.17 26.68
CA ASN A 26 27.44 38.54 27.63
C ASN A 26 26.73 37.60 28.62
N VAL A 27 25.47 37.87 28.96
CA VAL A 27 24.70 37.10 29.95
C VAL A 27 24.12 35.81 29.35
N ALA A 28 23.64 35.86 28.10
CA ALA A 28 22.99 34.74 27.42
C ALA A 28 23.46 34.60 25.97
N ALA A 29 24.78 34.48 25.78
CA ALA A 29 25.42 34.41 24.45
C ALA A 29 24.75 33.41 23.50
N GLY A 30 24.43 32.20 23.96
CA GLY A 30 23.78 31.18 23.12
C GLY A 30 22.36 31.57 22.65
N LEU A 31 21.60 32.32 23.44
CA LEU A 31 20.28 32.81 23.06
C LEU A 31 20.39 33.99 22.07
N TRP A 32 21.37 34.86 22.29
CA TRP A 32 21.66 35.98 21.39
C TRP A 32 22.17 35.51 20.03
N ASP A 33 23.07 34.53 20.00
CA ASP A 33 23.58 33.90 18.78
C ASP A 33 22.44 33.23 17.99
N ALA A 34 21.52 32.56 18.69
CA ALA A 34 20.33 31.98 18.07
C ALA A 34 19.45 33.06 17.42
N TYR A 35 19.17 34.16 18.14
CA TYR A 35 18.38 35.28 17.62
C TYR A 35 19.04 35.95 16.41
N SER A 36 20.33 36.29 16.51
CA SER A 36 21.10 36.94 15.45
C SER A 36 21.21 36.06 14.20
N GLY A 37 21.47 34.76 14.39
CA GLY A 37 21.51 33.78 13.31
C GLY A 37 20.17 33.67 12.58
N LEU A 38 19.06 33.56 13.31
CA LEU A 38 17.70 33.54 12.75
C LEU A 38 17.36 34.81 11.98
N PHE A 39 17.80 35.96 12.47
CA PHE A 39 17.56 37.23 11.80
C PHE A 39 18.31 37.29 10.46
N GLY A 40 19.57 36.85 10.45
CA GLY A 40 20.35 36.68 9.21
C GLY A 40 19.71 35.70 8.23
N ASP A 41 19.26 34.55 8.72
CA ASP A 41 18.55 33.52 7.94
C ASP A 41 17.27 34.08 7.30
N GLN A 42 16.45 34.81 8.07
CA GLN A 42 15.22 35.44 7.57
C GLN A 42 15.53 36.50 6.51
N ALA A 43 16.54 37.34 6.73
CA ALA A 43 16.98 38.33 5.75
C ALA A 43 17.42 37.66 4.44
N MET A 44 18.18 36.56 4.53
CA MET A 44 18.59 35.78 3.37
C MET A 44 17.39 35.18 2.63
N ILE A 45 16.41 34.61 3.35
CA ILE A 45 15.19 34.08 2.76
C ILE A 45 14.39 35.17 2.04
N LEU A 46 14.26 36.36 2.62
CA LEU A 46 13.57 37.50 2.01
C LEU A 46 14.29 38.02 0.77
N ALA A 47 15.61 38.12 0.80
CA ALA A 47 16.44 38.47 -0.36
C ALA A 47 16.27 37.44 -1.48
N MET A 48 16.34 36.14 -1.16
CA MET A 48 16.10 35.06 -2.12
C MET A 48 14.70 35.14 -2.73
N ASN A 49 13.66 35.36 -1.90
CA ASN A 49 12.26 35.52 -2.34
C ASN A 49 12.01 36.73 -3.25
N SER A 50 12.99 37.62 -3.39
CA SER A 50 12.96 38.84 -4.21
C SER A 50 13.95 38.78 -5.38
N SER A 51 14.66 37.65 -5.54
CA SER A 51 15.67 37.43 -6.57
C SER A 51 15.16 36.53 -7.71
N TYR A 52 15.90 36.47 -8.81
CA TYR A 52 15.61 35.60 -9.97
C TYR A 52 16.31 34.23 -9.88
N VAL A 53 16.50 33.71 -8.67
CA VAL A 53 17.09 32.37 -8.46
C VAL A 53 16.11 31.30 -8.97
N ASP A 54 16.65 30.22 -9.54
CA ASP A 54 15.87 29.05 -9.93
C ASP A 54 14.97 28.57 -8.77
N PRO A 55 13.65 28.35 -8.99
CA PRO A 55 12.72 27.99 -7.91
C PRO A 55 13.09 26.72 -7.13
N LEU A 56 13.67 25.72 -7.79
CA LEU A 56 14.07 24.47 -7.12
C LEU A 56 15.27 24.71 -6.22
N LEU A 57 16.31 25.38 -6.76
CA LEU A 57 17.50 25.73 -5.98
C LEU A 57 17.16 26.66 -4.80
N GLN A 58 16.25 27.60 -5.03
CA GLN A 58 15.72 28.48 -4.00
C GLN A 58 15.07 27.66 -2.87
N PHE A 59 14.18 26.73 -3.21
CA PHE A 59 13.49 25.90 -2.22
C PHE A 59 14.47 25.01 -1.44
N GLU A 60 15.42 24.36 -2.12
CA GLU A 60 16.43 23.52 -1.46
C GLU A 60 17.28 24.32 -0.46
N THR A 61 17.66 25.54 -0.83
CA THR A 61 18.45 26.41 0.05
C THR A 61 17.62 26.89 1.23
N GLN A 62 16.38 27.33 1.00
CA GLN A 62 15.46 27.72 2.07
C GLN A 62 15.19 26.56 3.03
N LEU A 63 15.02 25.34 2.52
CA LEU A 63 14.84 24.15 3.35
C LEU A 63 16.07 23.87 4.21
N LYS A 64 17.28 24.03 3.68
CA LYS A 64 18.54 23.87 4.46
C LYS A 64 18.65 24.92 5.56
N ILE A 65 18.38 26.19 5.24
CA ILE A 65 18.37 27.29 6.21
C ILE A 65 17.41 26.95 7.34
N ILE A 66 16.15 26.68 7.02
CA ILE A 66 15.13 26.41 8.05
C ILE A 66 15.46 25.16 8.89
N LYS A 67 16.05 24.11 8.30
CA LYS A 67 16.51 22.96 9.07
C LYS A 67 17.61 23.33 10.07
N SER A 68 18.54 24.20 9.68
CA SER A 68 19.58 24.72 10.57
C SER A 68 18.95 25.60 11.66
N SER A 69 18.14 26.58 11.27
CA SER A 69 17.41 27.47 12.16
C SER A 69 16.58 26.68 13.18
N PHE A 70 15.89 25.61 12.76
CA PHE A 70 15.13 24.73 13.63
C PHE A 70 16.02 24.09 14.69
N LYS A 71 17.17 23.50 14.30
CA LYS A 71 18.11 22.91 15.25
C LYS A 71 18.61 23.94 16.26
N THR A 72 18.96 25.14 15.80
CA THR A 72 19.44 26.22 16.68
C THR A 72 18.36 26.64 17.67
N VAL A 73 17.15 26.93 17.19
CA VAL A 73 16.01 27.38 18.02
C VAL A 73 15.62 26.34 19.05
N PHE A 74 15.57 25.06 18.68
CA PHE A 74 15.12 24.00 19.58
C PHE A 74 16.26 23.34 20.37
N SER A 75 17.44 23.95 20.36
CA SER A 75 18.57 23.65 21.26
C SER A 75 18.79 24.76 22.31
N ILE A 76 18.00 25.84 22.30
CA ILE A 76 18.09 26.89 23.33
C ILE A 76 17.66 26.34 24.70
N PRO A 77 18.14 26.88 25.83
CA PRO A 77 17.77 26.43 27.18
C PRO A 77 16.29 26.67 27.49
N SER A 78 15.77 26.09 28.58
CA SER A 78 14.38 26.32 28.99
C SER A 78 14.16 27.76 29.43
N LEU A 79 12.90 28.24 29.38
CA LEU A 79 12.60 29.61 29.82
C LEU A 79 12.99 29.84 31.29
N GLU A 80 12.88 28.80 32.12
CA GLU A 80 13.30 28.86 33.53
C GLU A 80 14.82 29.05 33.64
N GLU A 81 15.59 28.23 32.93
CA GLU A 81 17.06 28.34 32.88
C GLU A 81 17.52 29.69 32.34
N VAL A 82 16.85 30.22 31.31
CA VAL A 82 17.15 31.54 30.75
C VAL A 82 16.86 32.65 31.77
N LYS A 83 15.77 32.56 32.54
CA LYS A 83 15.48 33.52 33.62
C LYS A 83 16.48 33.44 34.77
N GLU A 84 17.04 32.27 35.03
CA GLU A 84 18.09 32.09 36.05
C GLU A 84 19.42 32.74 35.67
N MET A 85 19.69 32.98 34.38
CA MET A 85 20.88 33.70 33.92
C MET A 85 20.83 35.20 34.27
N GLY A 86 19.63 35.76 34.50
CA GLY A 86 19.43 37.17 34.84
C GLY A 86 19.62 37.45 36.34
N ASN A 87 20.51 38.39 36.67
CA ASN A 87 20.79 38.78 38.06
C ASN A 87 19.79 39.82 38.62
N ARG A 88 19.17 40.63 37.76
CA ARG A 88 18.18 41.67 38.11
C ARG A 88 16.82 41.35 37.51
N GLU A 89 15.74 41.89 38.08
CA GLU A 89 14.41 41.68 37.47
C GLU A 89 14.30 42.27 36.06
N ASP A 90 14.87 43.44 35.84
CA ASP A 90 14.93 44.03 34.50
C ASP A 90 15.63 43.08 33.50
N ASP A 91 16.73 42.44 33.92
CA ASP A 91 17.47 41.47 33.10
C ASP A 91 16.64 40.21 32.80
N LYS A 92 15.79 39.77 33.72
CA LYS A 92 14.93 38.58 33.55
C LYS A 92 13.80 38.83 32.56
N GLU A 93 13.12 39.98 32.66
CA GLU A 93 12.08 40.40 31.69
C GLU A 93 12.66 40.52 30.28
N ASP A 94 13.85 41.11 30.20
CA ASP A 94 14.66 41.28 29.01
C ASP A 94 15.04 39.96 28.34
N LEU A 95 15.51 38.98 29.10
CA LEU A 95 15.85 37.64 28.63
C LEU A 95 14.60 36.86 28.20
N GLU A 96 13.48 37.00 28.92
CA GLU A 96 12.19 36.44 28.52
C GLU A 96 11.69 37.02 27.19
N ASN A 97 11.84 38.34 27.01
CA ASN A 97 11.51 39.01 25.76
C ASN A 97 12.39 38.51 24.60
N LEU A 98 13.71 38.39 24.80
CA LEU A 98 14.63 37.85 23.80
C LEU A 98 14.27 36.40 23.43
N TYR A 99 13.96 35.56 24.42
CA TYR A 99 13.53 34.18 24.22
C TYR A 99 12.25 34.11 23.38
N GLN A 100 11.24 34.90 23.74
CA GLN A 100 9.97 34.93 23.02
C GLN A 100 10.13 35.48 21.59
N ASN A 101 10.99 36.49 21.41
CA ASN A 101 11.31 37.07 20.10
C ASN A 101 12.05 36.06 19.21
N THR A 102 12.95 35.25 19.75
CA THR A 102 13.65 34.18 19.03
C THR A 102 12.65 33.17 18.45
N LEU A 103 11.71 32.71 19.27
CA LEU A 103 10.67 31.78 18.84
C LEU A 103 9.70 32.42 17.83
N ASN A 104 9.31 33.68 18.05
CA ASN A 104 8.42 34.41 17.14
C ASN A 104 9.09 34.66 15.79
N LEU A 105 10.38 35.01 15.77
CA LEU A 105 11.14 35.24 14.54
C LEU A 105 11.20 33.98 13.67
N PHE A 106 11.38 32.82 14.29
CA PHE A 106 11.32 31.54 13.59
C PHE A 106 9.91 31.25 13.04
N GLU A 107 8.86 31.48 13.84
CA GLU A 107 7.46 31.36 13.40
C GLU A 107 7.18 32.28 12.20
N ASP A 108 7.54 33.55 12.28
CA ASP A 108 7.37 34.56 11.23
C ASP A 108 8.08 34.15 9.95
N THR A 109 9.28 33.58 10.05
CA THR A 109 10.02 33.07 8.89
C THR A 109 9.26 31.95 8.18
N LEU A 110 8.65 31.03 8.93
CA LEU A 110 7.79 29.98 8.34
C LEU A 110 6.53 30.57 7.68
N LEU A 111 5.91 31.57 8.31
CA LEU A 111 4.75 32.27 7.74
C LEU A 111 5.12 33.01 6.45
N ILE A 112 6.26 33.69 6.41
CA ILE A 112 6.80 34.35 5.21
C ILE A 112 6.96 33.34 4.08
N LEU A 113 7.55 32.18 4.35
CA LEU A 113 7.75 31.14 3.35
C LEU A 113 6.40 30.66 2.78
N VAL A 114 5.48 30.25 3.63
CA VAL A 114 4.19 29.67 3.23
C VAL A 114 3.23 30.71 2.62
N SER A 115 3.47 32.01 2.85
CA SER A 115 2.60 33.09 2.34
C SER A 115 2.52 33.16 0.81
N LYS A 116 3.63 32.84 0.12
CA LYS A 116 3.74 32.90 -1.35
C LYS A 116 3.47 31.56 -2.01
N ASP A 117 3.85 30.47 -1.36
CA ASP A 117 3.83 29.14 -1.96
C ASP A 117 3.54 28.07 -0.89
N LEU A 118 2.46 27.32 -1.09
CA LEU A 118 2.01 26.28 -0.19
C LEU A 118 2.83 24.98 -0.34
N TYR A 119 3.60 24.83 -1.42
CA TYR A 119 4.58 23.75 -1.55
C TYR A 119 5.58 23.76 -0.39
N LYS A 120 5.89 24.95 0.14
CA LYS A 120 6.82 25.17 1.26
C LYS A 120 6.33 24.59 2.59
N LEU A 121 5.07 24.15 2.67
CA LEU A 121 4.57 23.36 3.81
C LEU A 121 5.35 22.05 4.01
N GLN A 122 6.11 21.58 3.01
CA GLN A 122 7.03 20.44 3.17
C GLN A 122 8.00 20.60 4.34
N ILE A 123 8.37 21.83 4.69
CA ILE A 123 9.25 22.14 5.82
C ILE A 123 8.67 21.61 7.14
N LEU A 124 7.34 21.67 7.31
CA LEU A 124 6.67 21.20 8.52
C LEU A 124 6.77 19.69 8.70
N LYS A 125 7.07 18.93 7.63
CA LYS A 125 7.19 17.46 7.70
C LYS A 125 8.30 17.08 8.65
N ASP A 126 9.47 17.69 8.50
CA ASP A 126 10.66 17.32 9.28
C ASP A 126 10.49 17.75 10.75
N MET A 127 9.80 18.88 10.98
CA MET A 127 9.41 19.31 12.33
C MET A 127 8.42 18.33 12.99
N ALA A 128 7.43 17.86 12.24
CA ALA A 128 6.44 16.89 12.74
C ALA A 128 7.04 15.49 12.98
N VAL A 129 8.06 15.10 12.21
CA VAL A 129 8.83 13.87 12.44
C VAL A 129 9.65 13.99 13.73
N TRP A 130 10.36 15.11 13.91
CA TRP A 130 11.13 15.41 15.13
C TRP A 130 10.26 15.34 16.39
N MET A 131 9.05 15.89 16.32
CA MET A 131 8.05 15.83 17.39
C MET A 131 7.72 14.40 17.87
N ASN A 132 7.84 13.40 16.99
CA ASN A 132 7.55 12.01 17.32
C ASN A 132 8.77 11.23 17.85
N GLU A 133 9.97 11.81 17.84
CA GLU A 133 11.22 11.14 18.17
C GLU A 133 11.85 11.64 19.48
N ASP A 134 11.74 12.93 19.78
CA ASP A 134 12.35 13.55 20.98
C ASP A 134 11.31 13.95 22.03
N SER A 135 11.59 13.69 23.31
CA SER A 135 10.74 14.11 24.45
C SER A 135 11.26 15.40 25.11
N SER A 136 11.27 16.48 24.34
CA SER A 136 11.71 17.80 24.80
C SER A 136 10.54 18.63 25.38
N TYR A 137 10.82 19.50 26.35
CA TYR A 137 9.86 20.47 26.86
C TYR A 137 9.35 21.44 25.77
N LEU A 138 10.09 21.60 24.66
CA LEU A 138 9.71 22.46 23.54
C LEU A 138 8.68 21.83 22.58
N GLN A 139 8.33 20.55 22.76
CA GLN A 139 7.37 19.87 21.88
C GLN A 139 6.04 20.62 21.78
N GLU A 140 5.49 21.11 22.89
CA GLU A 140 4.25 21.87 22.88
C GLU A 140 4.38 23.12 21.98
N ARG A 141 5.48 23.86 22.13
CA ARG A 141 5.72 25.09 21.35
C ARG A 141 5.88 24.81 19.86
N VAL A 142 6.61 23.75 19.49
CA VAL A 142 6.72 23.32 18.08
C VAL A 142 5.35 22.98 17.51
N MET A 143 4.52 22.25 18.26
CA MET A 143 3.16 21.91 17.82
C MET A 143 2.29 23.16 17.66
N VAL A 144 2.41 24.15 18.55
CA VAL A 144 1.74 25.45 18.39
C VAL A 144 2.16 26.13 17.09
N ILE A 145 3.47 26.19 16.80
CA ILE A 145 4.00 26.81 15.57
C ILE A 145 3.45 26.07 14.33
N ILE A 146 3.51 24.74 14.29
CA ILE A 146 2.95 23.94 13.18
C ILE A 146 1.45 24.23 12.99
N SER A 147 0.68 24.23 14.08
CA SER A 147 -0.76 24.52 14.08
C SER A 147 -1.07 25.93 13.53
N ARG A 148 -0.30 26.94 13.93
CA ARG A 148 -0.44 28.33 13.46
C ARG A 148 -0.06 28.49 11.99
N VAL A 149 1.03 27.88 11.53
CA VAL A 149 1.42 27.90 10.11
C VAL A 149 0.35 27.24 9.25
N LEU A 150 -0.21 26.10 9.68
CA LEU A 150 -1.32 25.45 8.98
C LEU A 150 -2.60 26.29 9.01
N SER A 151 -2.89 26.98 10.12
CA SER A 151 -4.02 27.90 10.20
C SER A 151 -3.88 29.06 9.22
N PHE A 152 -2.71 29.70 9.18
CA PHE A 152 -2.41 30.74 8.21
C PHE A 152 -2.52 30.25 6.76
N ALA A 153 -1.93 29.10 6.44
CA ALA A 153 -2.03 28.46 5.14
C ALA A 153 -3.49 28.21 4.74
N SER A 154 -4.31 27.66 5.64
CA SER A 154 -5.72 27.37 5.40
C SER A 154 -6.56 28.61 5.05
N ARG A 155 -6.23 29.77 5.64
CA ARG A 155 -6.88 31.04 5.34
C ARG A 155 -6.47 31.55 3.95
N ARG A 156 -5.19 31.41 3.59
CA ARG A 156 -4.66 31.83 2.30
C ARG A 156 -5.23 31.03 1.12
N VAL A 157 -5.41 29.72 1.31
CA VAL A 157 -5.94 28.80 0.30
C VAL A 157 -7.30 29.23 -0.28
N ARG A 158 -8.14 29.90 0.51
CA ARG A 158 -9.46 30.37 0.07
C ARG A 158 -9.40 31.37 -1.10
N GLY A 159 -8.27 32.05 -1.29
CA GLY A 159 -8.06 32.99 -2.39
C GLY A 159 -7.54 32.37 -3.69
N TYR A 160 -7.12 31.10 -3.70
CA TYR A 160 -6.46 30.48 -4.85
C TYR A 160 -7.42 29.62 -5.70
N ALA A 161 -7.18 29.57 -7.01
CA ALA A 161 -7.97 28.76 -7.95
C ALA A 161 -7.64 27.25 -7.82
N SER A 162 -6.37 26.94 -7.66
CA SER A 162 -5.83 25.60 -7.42
C SER A 162 -4.71 25.72 -6.41
N VAL A 163 -4.54 24.70 -5.58
CA VAL A 163 -3.48 24.64 -4.58
C VAL A 163 -2.69 23.37 -4.79
N ASP A 164 -1.37 23.50 -4.83
CA ASP A 164 -0.47 22.35 -4.74
C ASP A 164 0.20 22.34 -3.37
N ALA A 165 0.04 21.23 -2.67
CA ALA A 165 0.66 20.96 -1.37
C ALA A 165 0.77 19.43 -1.24
N PRO A 166 1.81 18.82 -1.84
CA PRO A 166 1.92 17.37 -1.91
C PRO A 166 2.25 16.73 -0.54
N CYS A 167 2.73 17.51 0.43
CA CYS A 167 3.09 16.99 1.76
C CYS A 167 1.91 16.71 2.69
N LEU A 168 0.68 17.09 2.31
CA LEU A 168 -0.48 17.00 3.21
C LEU A 168 -0.77 15.56 3.64
N GLY A 169 -0.53 14.57 2.79
CA GLY A 169 -0.72 13.15 3.15
C GLY A 169 0.24 12.70 4.25
N VAL A 170 1.51 13.07 4.13
CA VAL A 170 2.55 12.75 5.12
C VAL A 170 2.30 13.50 6.43
N LEU A 171 2.02 14.80 6.35
CA LEU A 171 1.70 15.62 7.52
C LEU A 171 0.44 15.13 8.24
N ALA A 172 -0.59 14.72 7.51
CA ALA A 172 -1.80 14.16 8.11
C ALA A 172 -1.49 12.91 8.94
N ALA A 173 -0.55 12.06 8.50
CA ALA A 173 -0.14 10.87 9.24
C ALA A 173 0.59 11.23 10.54
N GLU A 174 1.56 12.15 10.47
CA GLU A 174 2.31 12.60 11.67
C GLU A 174 1.37 13.29 12.67
N LEU A 175 0.51 14.21 12.22
CA LEU A 175 -0.46 14.88 13.07
C LEU A 175 -1.49 13.92 13.66
N SER A 176 -1.93 12.92 12.89
CA SER A 176 -2.86 11.90 13.41
C SER A 176 -2.24 11.11 14.57
N LEU A 177 -0.93 10.78 14.49
CA LEU A 177 -0.22 10.12 15.59
C LEU A 177 -0.09 11.04 16.81
N LEU A 178 0.18 12.33 16.60
CA LEU A 178 0.26 13.36 17.65
C LEU A 178 -1.10 13.65 18.30
N CYS A 179 -2.24 13.45 17.60
CA CYS A 179 -3.58 13.48 18.20
C CYS A 179 -3.83 12.36 19.23
N CYS A 180 -2.88 11.44 19.41
CA CYS A 180 -2.90 10.41 20.44
C CYS A 180 -1.78 10.61 21.48
N HIS A 181 -1.12 11.77 21.54
CA HIS A 181 -0.03 12.06 22.47
C HIS A 181 -0.47 11.93 23.95
N SER A 182 0.49 11.74 24.86
CA SER A 182 0.23 11.71 26.31
C SER A 182 -0.18 13.08 26.85
N ASP A 183 0.49 14.11 26.36
CA ASP A 183 0.21 15.52 26.69
C ASP A 183 -1.10 16.01 26.03
N PRO A 184 -2.08 16.51 26.81
CA PRO A 184 -3.34 17.04 26.29
C PRO A 184 -3.17 18.32 25.45
N LEU A 185 -2.19 19.17 25.73
CA LEU A 185 -1.94 20.42 24.99
C LEU A 185 -1.41 20.12 23.60
N ILE A 186 -0.43 19.21 23.49
CA ILE A 186 0.05 18.71 22.20
C ILE A 186 -1.10 18.06 21.43
N THR A 187 -1.91 17.24 22.10
CA THR A 187 -3.07 16.58 21.47
C THR A 187 -4.05 17.59 20.89
N GLN A 188 -4.37 18.65 21.64
CA GLN A 188 -5.29 19.70 21.21
C GLN A 188 -4.74 20.48 20.01
N GLN A 189 -3.45 20.85 20.05
CA GLN A 189 -2.80 21.56 18.95
C GLN A 189 -2.64 20.69 17.70
N ALA A 190 -2.35 19.40 17.86
CA ALA A 190 -2.30 18.44 16.76
C ALA A 190 -3.67 18.27 16.09
N ALA A 191 -4.75 18.17 16.88
CA ALA A 191 -6.11 18.08 16.35
C ALA A 191 -6.51 19.35 15.61
N SER A 192 -6.18 20.53 16.15
CA SER A 192 -6.37 21.82 15.49
C SER A 192 -5.59 21.91 14.17
N GLY A 193 -4.29 21.57 14.19
CA GLY A 193 -3.45 21.53 13.00
C GLY A 193 -4.00 20.58 11.94
N LEU A 194 -4.48 19.40 12.34
CA LEU A 194 -5.11 18.43 11.45
C LEU A 194 -6.40 18.98 10.81
N CYS A 195 -7.25 19.68 11.58
CA CYS A 195 -8.43 20.35 11.03
C CYS A 195 -8.04 21.35 9.93
N HIS A 196 -7.06 22.22 10.19
CA HIS A 196 -6.58 23.19 9.21
C HIS A 196 -5.98 22.51 7.98
N LEU A 197 -5.20 21.45 8.15
CA LEU A 197 -4.65 20.63 7.07
C LEU A 197 -5.77 20.06 6.19
N LEU A 198 -6.81 19.48 6.80
CA LEU A 198 -7.95 18.94 6.07
C LEU A 198 -8.72 20.04 5.32
N CYS A 199 -8.76 21.27 5.83
CA CYS A 199 -9.32 22.41 5.08
C CYS A 199 -8.51 22.69 3.81
N ILE A 200 -7.17 22.73 3.91
CA ILE A 200 -6.28 22.91 2.76
C ILE A 200 -6.55 21.79 1.72
N ALA A 201 -6.62 20.53 2.16
CA ALA A 201 -6.88 19.39 1.29
C ALA A 201 -8.27 19.45 0.62
N LYS A 202 -9.33 19.89 1.32
CA LYS A 202 -10.68 20.06 0.72
C LYS A 202 -10.67 21.07 -0.42
N CYS A 203 -9.90 22.14 -0.29
CA CYS A 203 -9.77 23.15 -1.33
C CYS A 203 -9.02 22.61 -2.56
N GLN A 204 -8.02 21.74 -2.38
CA GLN A 204 -7.36 21.05 -3.50
C GLN A 204 -8.33 20.18 -4.32
N ASN A 205 -9.31 19.56 -3.67
CA ASN A 205 -10.29 18.70 -4.31
C ASN A 205 -11.36 19.46 -5.13
N GLY A 206 -11.39 20.79 -5.06
CA GLY A 206 -12.44 21.62 -5.67
C GLY A 206 -13.86 21.39 -5.12
N THR A 207 -14.01 20.67 -3.99
CA THR A 207 -15.31 20.24 -3.48
C THR A 207 -16.13 21.41 -2.90
N GLU A 208 -15.47 22.47 -2.42
CA GLU A 208 -16.18 23.66 -1.94
C GLU A 208 -16.80 24.49 -3.07
N ARG A 209 -16.23 24.49 -4.29
CA ARG A 209 -16.81 25.23 -5.43
C ARG A 209 -18.10 24.62 -5.99
N LYS A 210 -18.35 23.33 -5.75
CA LYS A 210 -19.57 22.64 -6.24
C LYS A 210 -20.76 22.73 -5.28
N ARG A 211 -20.55 23.12 -4.02
CA ARG A 211 -21.63 23.18 -3.00
C ARG A 211 -22.35 24.53 -2.94
N SER A 212 -21.80 25.59 -3.51
CA SER A 212 -22.44 26.91 -3.54
C SER A 212 -23.56 27.05 -4.58
N THR A 213 -23.84 26.04 -5.40
CA THR A 213 -24.88 26.10 -6.44
C THR A 213 -25.99 25.05 -6.33
N VAL A 214 -25.94 24.10 -5.38
CA VAL A 214 -26.89 22.95 -5.37
C VAL A 214 -27.56 22.69 -4.01
N CYS A 215 -27.11 23.30 -2.91
CA CYS A 215 -27.60 22.94 -1.58
C CYS A 215 -28.72 23.86 -1.05
N GLU A 216 -29.83 23.98 -1.79
CA GLU A 216 -31.06 24.62 -1.29
C GLU A 216 -32.26 23.67 -1.18
N ARG A 217 -32.14 22.40 -1.62
CA ARG A 217 -33.26 21.44 -1.56
C ARG A 217 -32.80 20.01 -1.32
N SER A 218 -32.50 19.66 -0.08
CA SER A 218 -32.72 18.30 0.42
C SER A 218 -32.48 18.32 1.94
N GLY A 219 -33.57 18.36 2.70
CA GLY A 219 -33.54 18.10 4.12
C GLY A 219 -33.45 16.60 4.31
N ASP A 220 -32.23 16.09 4.45
CA ASP A 220 -31.99 14.82 5.12
C ASP A 220 -30.55 14.76 5.65
N HIS A 221 -30.45 14.28 6.88
CA HIS A 221 -29.32 14.26 7.80
C HIS A 221 -27.93 13.97 7.18
N CYS A 222 -27.23 15.01 6.73
CA CYS A 222 -25.79 15.00 6.54
C CYS A 222 -25.14 15.90 7.59
N LEU A 223 -25.01 15.40 8.82
CA LEU A 223 -24.22 16.07 9.85
C LEU A 223 -22.77 16.16 9.36
N LEU A 224 -22.37 17.37 8.94
CA LEU A 224 -21.01 17.94 8.90
C LEU A 224 -20.73 18.70 7.59
N THR A 225 -21.32 19.89 7.43
CA THR A 225 -20.59 21.02 6.80
C THR A 225 -21.30 22.37 7.02
N THR A 226 -20.84 23.11 8.03
CA THR A 226 -21.06 24.56 8.15
C THR A 226 -19.81 25.16 8.80
N PRO A 227 -19.33 26.37 8.41
CA PRO A 227 -18.11 26.97 8.96
C PRO A 227 -18.14 27.19 10.48
N SER A 228 -19.34 27.26 11.07
CA SER A 228 -19.58 27.38 12.51
C SER A 228 -19.25 26.11 13.32
N ASN A 229 -19.07 24.94 12.69
CA ASN A 229 -18.68 23.70 13.39
C ASN A 229 -17.16 23.55 13.60
N MET A 230 -16.34 24.53 13.19
CA MET A 230 -14.88 24.50 13.36
C MET A 230 -14.43 24.60 14.83
N GLU A 231 -15.28 25.13 15.72
CA GLU A 231 -14.96 25.28 17.14
C GLU A 231 -15.09 23.96 17.93
N PHE A 232 -15.90 23.01 17.43
CA PHE A 232 -16.18 21.73 18.09
C PHE A 232 -15.42 20.54 17.46
N LEU A 233 -14.92 20.68 16.23
CA LEU A 233 -14.20 19.62 15.52
C LEU A 233 -12.89 19.17 16.21
N PRO A 234 -12.06 20.07 16.80
CA PRO A 234 -10.86 19.66 17.52
C PRO A 234 -11.15 18.78 18.74
N LYS A 235 -12.24 19.07 19.46
CA LYS A 235 -12.69 18.28 20.64
C LYS A 235 -13.25 16.91 20.25
N VAL A 236 -13.84 16.80 19.05
CA VAL A 236 -14.42 15.55 18.52
C VAL A 236 -13.36 14.64 17.89
N LEU A 237 -12.32 15.21 17.29
CA LEU A 237 -11.16 14.47 16.78
C LEU A 237 -10.17 14.09 17.88
N GLN A 238 -10.25 14.75 19.04
CA GLN A 238 -9.44 14.40 20.20
C GLN A 238 -9.75 12.95 20.63
N ARG A 239 -8.72 12.10 20.63
CA ARG A 239 -8.74 10.70 21.09
C ARG A 239 -9.62 9.71 20.31
N ASP A 240 -10.44 10.15 19.35
CA ASP A 240 -11.25 9.25 18.50
C ASP A 240 -10.54 8.92 17.18
N LYS A 241 -9.76 7.82 17.20
CA LYS A 241 -9.02 7.31 16.04
C LYS A 241 -9.94 7.00 14.85
N THR A 242 -11.20 6.63 15.10
CA THR A 242 -12.15 6.30 14.02
C THR A 242 -12.57 7.56 13.28
N LYS A 243 -12.90 8.64 14.00
CA LYS A 243 -13.27 9.92 13.39
C LYS A 243 -12.10 10.58 12.68
N ILE A 244 -10.88 10.49 13.22
CA ILE A 244 -9.66 10.94 12.55
C ILE A 244 -9.51 10.23 11.19
N THR A 245 -9.49 8.89 11.21
CA THR A 245 -9.24 8.10 9.99
C THR A 245 -10.35 8.25 8.96
N GLN A 246 -11.61 8.37 9.37
CA GLN A 246 -12.72 8.68 8.47
C GLN A 246 -12.61 10.09 7.86
N SER A 247 -12.29 11.10 8.68
CA SER A 247 -12.16 12.49 8.21
C SER A 247 -11.01 12.63 7.21
N VAL A 248 -9.86 12.02 7.51
CA VAL A 248 -8.69 11.94 6.64
C VAL A 248 -9.01 11.19 5.36
N GLY A 249 -9.58 9.99 5.48
CA GLY A 249 -9.89 9.12 4.35
C GLY A 249 -10.92 9.69 3.39
N PHE A 250 -11.94 10.39 3.91
CA PHE A 250 -12.91 11.11 3.10
C PHE A 250 -12.29 12.30 2.37
N THR A 251 -11.44 13.07 3.07
CA THR A 251 -10.93 14.36 2.59
C THR A 251 -9.73 14.25 1.66
N LEU A 252 -8.75 13.39 1.93
CA LEU A 252 -7.51 13.36 1.14
C LEU A 252 -7.73 12.80 -0.27
N LEU A 253 -7.03 13.36 -1.28
CA LEU A 253 -6.97 12.77 -2.63
C LEU A 253 -6.34 11.37 -2.60
N PRO A 254 -6.58 10.52 -3.62
CA PRO A 254 -5.96 9.20 -3.73
C PRO A 254 -4.43 9.17 -3.56
N SER A 255 -3.71 10.15 -4.13
CA SER A 255 -2.24 10.28 -3.96
C SER A 255 -1.87 10.58 -2.51
N LEU A 256 -2.47 11.62 -1.92
CA LEU A 256 -2.21 12.03 -0.53
C LEU A 256 -2.62 10.95 0.49
N LEU A 257 -3.72 10.24 0.25
CA LEU A 257 -4.11 9.11 1.11
C LEU A 257 -3.12 7.95 0.97
N THR A 258 -2.55 7.75 -0.22
CA THR A 258 -1.49 6.76 -0.42
C THR A 258 -0.25 7.14 0.40
N ASP A 259 0.14 8.41 0.42
CA ASP A 259 1.24 8.91 1.24
C ASP A 259 0.95 8.76 2.74
N PHE A 260 -0.29 9.02 3.17
CA PHE A 260 -0.74 8.80 4.54
C PHE A 260 -0.61 7.33 4.96
N VAL A 261 -1.13 6.41 4.14
CA VAL A 261 -1.03 4.95 4.35
C VAL A 261 0.42 4.49 4.36
N TRP A 262 1.24 4.99 3.43
CA TRP A 262 2.66 4.69 3.35
C TRP A 262 3.39 5.14 4.61
N ASN A 263 3.16 6.36 5.09
CA ASN A 263 3.84 6.87 6.27
C ASN A 263 3.46 6.07 7.53
N LEU A 264 2.18 5.76 7.73
CA LEU A 264 1.76 4.89 8.84
C LEU A 264 2.37 3.48 8.76
N LEU A 265 2.54 2.92 7.56
CA LEU A 265 3.25 1.65 7.37
C LEU A 265 4.70 1.75 7.83
N MET A 266 5.42 2.81 7.45
CA MET A 266 6.81 3.02 7.86
C MET A 266 6.95 3.14 9.38
N ARG A 267 5.97 3.77 10.06
CA ARG A 267 5.95 3.89 11.52
C ARG A 267 5.70 2.56 12.25
N LEU A 268 5.32 1.48 11.57
CA LEU A 268 5.24 0.15 12.19
C LEU A 268 6.60 -0.41 12.62
N SER A 269 7.69 0.04 11.98
CA SER A 269 9.07 -0.34 12.31
C SER A 269 9.75 0.64 13.27
N SER A 270 8.99 1.55 13.89
CA SER A 270 9.51 2.44 14.93
C SER A 270 10.01 1.64 16.14
N PRO A 271 11.15 2.01 16.76
CA PRO A 271 11.59 1.41 18.02
C PRO A 271 10.61 1.67 19.16
N ASN A 272 9.79 2.72 19.05
CA ASN A 272 8.76 3.03 20.03
C ASN A 272 7.49 2.19 19.78
N ASN A 273 7.30 1.16 20.60
CA ASN A 273 6.16 0.25 20.52
C ASN A 273 4.79 0.96 20.61
N ILE A 274 4.71 2.09 21.33
CA ILE A 274 3.47 2.87 21.46
C ILE A 274 3.13 3.52 20.12
N ILE A 275 4.12 4.13 19.45
CA ILE A 275 3.95 4.75 18.13
C ILE A 275 3.60 3.68 17.09
N ALA A 276 4.33 2.57 17.08
CA ALA A 276 4.06 1.45 16.19
C ALA A 276 2.62 0.91 16.36
N PHE A 277 2.16 0.74 17.61
CA PHE A 277 0.79 0.31 17.90
C PHE A 277 -0.27 1.34 17.45
N ARG A 278 -0.04 2.64 17.69
CA ARG A 278 -0.95 3.71 17.25
C ARG A 278 -1.06 3.77 15.73
N ALA A 279 0.08 3.71 15.03
CA ALA A 279 0.14 3.63 13.57
C ALA A 279 -0.59 2.39 13.06
N SER A 280 -0.42 1.24 13.72
CA SER A 280 -1.10 -0.01 13.36
C SER A 280 -2.63 0.12 13.39
N ALA A 281 -3.17 0.79 14.41
CA ALA A 281 -4.61 0.97 14.58
C ALA A 281 -5.18 1.91 13.52
N MET A 282 -4.52 3.04 13.27
CA MET A 282 -4.94 4.01 12.25
C MET A 282 -4.85 3.43 10.84
N LEU A 283 -3.79 2.68 10.55
CA LEU A 283 -3.58 2.05 9.25
C LEU A 283 -4.69 1.02 8.96
N LYS A 284 -5.03 0.16 9.92
CA LYS A 284 -6.12 -0.81 9.80
C LYS A 284 -7.46 -0.13 9.52
N LEU A 285 -7.85 0.85 10.35
CA LEU A 285 -9.11 1.58 10.19
C LEU A 285 -9.18 2.31 8.84
N THR A 286 -8.10 2.98 8.43
CA THR A 286 -8.07 3.72 7.16
C THR A 286 -8.26 2.79 5.97
N LEU A 287 -7.62 1.62 5.97
CA LEU A 287 -7.76 0.66 4.89
C LEU A 287 -9.11 -0.08 4.92
N GLU A 288 -9.70 -0.28 6.09
CA GLU A 288 -11.05 -0.87 6.19
C GLU A 288 -12.10 -0.02 5.48
N TYR A 289 -12.03 1.31 5.59
CA TYR A 289 -13.00 2.22 4.97
C TYR A 289 -12.56 2.76 3.59
N HIS A 290 -11.26 2.94 3.36
CA HIS A 290 -10.76 3.74 2.23
C HIS A 290 -9.66 3.07 1.39
N ALA A 291 -9.45 1.74 1.51
CA ALA A 291 -8.44 1.04 0.70
C ALA A 291 -8.64 1.16 -0.83
N HIS A 292 -9.84 1.48 -1.31
CA HIS A 292 -10.12 1.66 -2.75
C HIS A 292 -9.47 2.92 -3.34
N LYS A 293 -9.09 3.89 -2.50
CA LYS A 293 -8.39 5.12 -2.90
C LYS A 293 -6.86 4.96 -2.94
N VAL A 294 -6.32 3.83 -2.49
CA VAL A 294 -4.86 3.59 -2.46
C VAL A 294 -4.36 3.26 -3.86
N THR A 295 -3.39 4.03 -4.36
CA THR A 295 -2.92 3.94 -5.75
C THR A 295 -1.65 3.07 -5.90
N MET A 296 -0.69 3.19 -4.96
CA MET A 296 0.61 2.49 -4.99
C MET A 296 0.60 1.12 -4.29
N VAL A 297 -0.42 0.29 -4.57
CA VAL A 297 -0.61 -1.03 -3.92
C VAL A 297 0.64 -1.93 -4.02
N SER A 298 1.22 -2.06 -5.21
CA SER A 298 2.40 -2.92 -5.43
C SER A 298 3.61 -2.51 -4.59
N LYS A 299 3.87 -1.20 -4.47
CA LYS A 299 4.98 -0.66 -3.66
C LYS A 299 4.78 -0.93 -2.16
N ILE A 300 3.54 -0.79 -1.69
CA ILE A 300 3.17 -1.09 -0.30
C ILE A 300 3.39 -2.58 0.02
N VAL A 301 2.91 -3.47 -0.86
CA VAL A 301 3.08 -4.92 -0.71
C VAL A 301 4.56 -5.33 -0.79
N ASP A 302 5.36 -4.71 -1.66
CA ASP A 302 6.82 -4.89 -1.74
C ASP A 302 7.55 -4.49 -0.46
N THR A 303 7.14 -3.39 0.14
CA THR A 303 7.73 -2.91 1.40
C THR A 303 7.44 -3.86 2.55
N ILE A 304 6.20 -4.37 2.61
CA ILE A 304 5.81 -5.38 3.61
C ILE A 304 6.64 -6.66 3.43
N TYR A 305 6.82 -7.14 2.20
CA TYR A 305 7.64 -8.32 1.93
C TYR A 305 9.08 -8.12 2.43
N LYS A 306 9.72 -6.99 2.09
CA LYS A 306 11.08 -6.66 2.52
C LYS A 306 11.22 -6.59 4.03
N GLN A 307 10.34 -5.85 4.71
CA GLN A 307 10.37 -5.70 6.17
C GLN A 307 10.17 -7.03 6.91
N LEU A 308 9.24 -7.88 6.44
CA LEU A 308 9.00 -9.20 7.05
C LEU A 308 10.11 -10.20 6.74
N ARG A 309 10.77 -10.08 5.58
CA ARG A 309 11.91 -10.92 5.21
C ARG A 309 13.16 -10.55 6.00
N GLU A 310 13.42 -9.26 6.22
CA GLU A 310 14.53 -8.76 7.02
C GLU A 310 14.34 -9.07 8.52
N ASN A 311 13.10 -9.03 9.03
CA ASN A 311 12.78 -9.33 10.43
C ASN A 311 11.57 -10.29 10.56
N PRO A 312 11.78 -11.61 10.61
CA PRO A 312 10.70 -12.60 10.72
C PRO A 312 9.87 -12.51 12.01
N SER A 313 10.47 -11.97 13.09
CA SER A 313 9.89 -11.76 14.42
C SER A 313 9.31 -10.36 14.63
N HIS A 314 9.07 -9.61 13.55
CA HIS A 314 8.59 -8.23 13.63
C HIS A 314 7.32 -8.10 14.49
N VAL A 315 7.32 -7.24 15.50
CA VAL A 315 6.22 -7.09 16.48
C VAL A 315 4.89 -6.73 15.78
N MET A 316 4.95 -5.92 14.72
CA MET A 316 3.76 -5.53 13.93
C MET A 316 3.42 -6.48 12.76
N LYS A 317 3.99 -7.69 12.71
CA LYS A 317 3.79 -8.66 11.62
C LYS A 317 2.31 -8.92 11.30
N HIS A 318 1.49 -9.14 12.32
CA HIS A 318 0.05 -9.36 12.13
C HIS A 318 -0.65 -8.17 11.46
N THR A 319 -0.24 -6.94 11.79
CA THR A 319 -0.80 -5.75 11.14
C THR A 319 -0.37 -5.67 9.68
N MET A 320 0.90 -5.91 9.37
CA MET A 320 1.39 -5.91 7.99
C MET A 320 0.67 -6.96 7.12
N LEU A 321 0.44 -8.17 7.65
CA LEU A 321 -0.35 -9.18 6.96
C LEU A 321 -1.81 -8.74 6.79
N ARG A 322 -2.42 -8.10 7.80
CA ARG A 322 -3.78 -7.55 7.68
C ARG A 322 -3.86 -6.46 6.60
N VAL A 323 -2.82 -5.65 6.41
CA VAL A 323 -2.74 -4.67 5.31
C VAL A 323 -2.79 -5.39 3.96
N VAL A 324 -2.04 -6.48 3.77
CA VAL A 324 -2.10 -7.29 2.55
C VAL A 324 -3.52 -7.81 2.30
N THR A 325 -4.21 -8.31 3.34
CA THR A 325 -5.61 -8.74 3.23
C THR A 325 -6.52 -7.61 2.76
N LEU A 326 -6.44 -6.42 3.39
CA LEU A 326 -7.32 -5.28 3.08
C LEU A 326 -7.06 -4.71 1.68
N LEU A 327 -5.80 -4.68 1.23
CA LEU A 327 -5.47 -4.28 -0.13
C LEU A 327 -5.91 -5.32 -1.17
N THR A 328 -5.86 -6.61 -0.82
CA THR A 328 -6.36 -7.68 -1.70
C THR A 328 -7.86 -7.57 -1.91
N ARG A 329 -8.61 -7.11 -0.91
CA ARG A 329 -10.05 -6.86 -1.02
C ARG A 329 -10.41 -5.85 -2.11
N THR A 330 -9.64 -4.77 -2.26
CA THR A 330 -9.94 -3.70 -3.22
C THR A 330 -9.19 -3.83 -4.53
N SER A 331 -8.00 -4.44 -4.51
CA SER A 331 -7.10 -4.54 -5.67
C SER A 331 -6.47 -5.94 -5.81
N PRO A 332 -7.27 -7.02 -5.90
CA PRO A 332 -6.77 -8.39 -5.88
C PRO A 332 -5.76 -8.66 -7.00
N LYS A 333 -6.01 -8.13 -8.21
CA LYS A 333 -5.10 -8.27 -9.35
C LYS A 333 -3.70 -7.70 -9.05
N LYS A 334 -3.62 -6.46 -8.55
CA LYS A 334 -2.34 -5.79 -8.27
C LYS A 334 -1.54 -6.54 -7.20
N VAL A 335 -2.21 -7.02 -6.15
CA VAL A 335 -1.55 -7.81 -5.10
C VAL A 335 -1.04 -9.13 -5.66
N VAL A 336 -1.88 -9.90 -6.37
CA VAL A 336 -1.49 -11.19 -6.97
C VAL A 336 -0.30 -11.01 -7.91
N PHE A 337 -0.32 -10.05 -8.82
CA PHE A 337 0.80 -9.79 -9.73
C PHE A 337 2.09 -9.36 -9.01
N GLN A 338 1.98 -8.66 -7.88
CA GLN A 338 3.14 -8.33 -7.06
C GLN A 338 3.70 -9.57 -6.35
N LEU A 339 2.84 -10.42 -5.78
CA LEU A 339 3.28 -11.64 -5.09
C LEU A 339 3.94 -12.64 -6.04
N MET A 340 3.63 -12.59 -7.34
CA MET A 340 4.20 -13.45 -8.37
C MET A 340 5.61 -13.03 -8.82
N ASP A 341 6.06 -11.81 -8.48
CA ASP A 341 7.41 -11.33 -8.82
C ASP A 341 8.49 -11.84 -7.85
N TYR A 342 8.07 -12.50 -6.76
CA TYR A 342 8.95 -13.02 -5.72
C TYR A 342 9.47 -14.43 -6.04
N PRO A 343 10.52 -14.91 -5.35
CA PRO A 343 11.21 -16.13 -5.74
C PRO A 343 10.33 -17.40 -5.76
N VAL A 344 10.75 -18.32 -6.63
CA VAL A 344 10.28 -19.70 -6.70
C VAL A 344 11.51 -20.60 -6.46
N PRO A 345 11.59 -21.36 -5.36
CA PRO A 345 10.57 -21.59 -4.32
C PRO A 345 10.20 -20.36 -3.49
N ALA A 346 8.95 -20.31 -3.01
CA ALA A 346 8.49 -19.31 -2.04
C ALA A 346 9.23 -19.48 -0.71
N ASP A 347 9.70 -18.36 -0.16
CA ASP A 347 10.17 -18.31 1.22
C ASP A 347 8.99 -18.27 2.22
N ASN A 348 9.31 -18.41 3.51
CA ASN A 348 8.30 -18.40 4.57
C ASN A 348 7.50 -17.09 4.60
N THR A 349 8.13 -15.95 4.27
CA THR A 349 7.47 -14.65 4.21
C THR A 349 6.42 -14.61 3.11
N LEU A 350 6.75 -15.09 1.91
CA LEU A 350 5.82 -15.16 0.79
C LEU A 350 4.64 -16.09 1.08
N ILE A 351 4.87 -17.24 1.73
CA ILE A 351 3.80 -18.15 2.14
C ILE A 351 2.81 -17.45 3.09
N LEU A 352 3.31 -16.70 4.08
CA LEU A 352 2.47 -15.93 5.00
C LEU A 352 1.67 -14.84 4.28
N MET A 353 2.27 -14.16 3.29
CA MET A 353 1.57 -13.16 2.50
C MET A 353 0.49 -13.78 1.60
N TRP A 354 0.71 -14.97 1.04
CA TRP A 354 -0.32 -15.71 0.30
C TRP A 354 -1.49 -16.08 1.21
N HIS A 355 -1.23 -16.56 2.43
CA HIS A 355 -2.30 -16.81 3.40
C HIS A 355 -3.08 -15.54 3.74
N ALA A 356 -2.40 -14.40 3.90
CA ALA A 356 -3.06 -13.12 4.17
C ALA A 356 -3.91 -12.62 2.98
N ALA A 357 -3.40 -12.73 1.75
CA ALA A 357 -4.14 -12.39 0.53
C ALA A 357 -5.36 -13.32 0.31
N GLY A 358 -5.24 -14.58 0.75
CA GLY A 358 -6.28 -15.61 0.62
C GLY A 358 -7.25 -15.75 1.81
N SER A 359 -7.15 -14.92 2.84
CA SER A 359 -7.91 -15.17 4.07
C SER A 359 -9.42 -14.90 3.95
N GLU A 360 -9.86 -14.04 3.03
CA GLU A 360 -11.25 -13.60 2.91
C GLU A 360 -12.01 -14.30 1.77
N ALA A 361 -13.15 -14.91 2.08
CA ALA A 361 -13.96 -15.65 1.10
C ALA A 361 -14.55 -14.77 -0.01
N SER A 362 -14.84 -13.50 0.28
CA SER A 362 -15.36 -12.52 -0.70
C SER A 362 -14.38 -12.26 -1.85
N VAL A 363 -13.09 -12.44 -1.60
CA VAL A 363 -12.02 -12.12 -2.55
C VAL A 363 -11.56 -13.36 -3.33
N ALA A 364 -11.83 -14.56 -2.82
CA ALA A 364 -11.38 -15.84 -3.39
C ALA A 364 -11.69 -15.99 -4.90
N PRO A 365 -12.89 -15.66 -5.43
CA PRO A 365 -13.16 -15.76 -6.87
C PRO A 365 -12.26 -14.86 -7.71
N HIS A 366 -11.96 -13.65 -7.23
CA HIS A 366 -11.14 -12.67 -7.94
C HIS A 366 -9.67 -13.05 -7.95
N VAL A 367 -9.16 -13.58 -6.84
CA VAL A 367 -7.79 -14.10 -6.75
C VAL A 367 -7.63 -15.32 -7.64
N LEU A 368 -8.53 -16.32 -7.53
CA LEU A 368 -8.49 -17.51 -8.37
C LEU A 368 -8.60 -17.18 -9.87
N LYS A 369 -9.48 -16.26 -10.26
CA LYS A 369 -9.58 -15.81 -11.66
C LYS A 369 -8.28 -15.18 -12.16
N THR A 370 -7.58 -14.43 -11.31
CA THR A 370 -6.29 -13.81 -11.66
C THR A 370 -5.20 -14.86 -11.78
N ILE A 371 -5.12 -15.80 -10.83
CA ILE A 371 -4.18 -16.94 -10.86
C ILE A 371 -4.44 -17.81 -12.09
N LEU A 372 -5.69 -18.10 -12.42
CA LEU A 372 -6.08 -18.87 -13.60
C LEU A 372 -5.66 -18.18 -14.90
N LEU A 373 -5.74 -16.85 -14.99
CA LEU A 373 -5.24 -16.09 -16.13
C LEU A 373 -3.73 -16.30 -16.31
N ILE A 374 -2.97 -16.31 -15.22
CA ILE A 374 -1.51 -16.52 -15.23
C ILE A 374 -1.17 -17.98 -15.58
N LEU A 375 -1.88 -18.96 -14.98
CA LEU A 375 -1.69 -20.40 -15.22
C LEU A 375 -1.94 -20.82 -16.67
N LYS A 376 -2.69 -20.03 -17.43
CA LYS A 376 -2.96 -20.33 -18.84
C LYS A 376 -1.80 -19.96 -19.79
N GLY A 377 -0.74 -19.29 -19.31
CA GLY A 377 0.44 -18.95 -20.12
C GLY A 377 1.49 -20.07 -20.18
N LYS A 378 2.43 -20.04 -21.15
CA LYS A 378 3.61 -20.93 -21.11
C LYS A 378 4.65 -20.41 -20.14
N PRO A 379 5.24 -21.25 -19.29
CA PRO A 379 6.46 -20.89 -18.60
C PRO A 379 7.61 -20.75 -19.61
N GLY A 380 8.42 -19.69 -19.46
CA GLY A 380 9.64 -19.49 -20.26
C GLY A 380 9.47 -18.91 -21.67
N GLU A 381 8.26 -18.59 -22.12
CA GLU A 381 8.03 -17.78 -23.32
C GLU A 381 8.25 -16.28 -23.00
N MET A 382 8.94 -15.57 -23.90
CA MET A 382 8.97 -14.11 -23.86
C MET A 382 7.59 -13.57 -24.22
N GLN A 383 6.97 -12.81 -23.31
CA GLN A 383 5.82 -11.98 -23.65
C GLN A 383 6.35 -10.66 -24.24
N ASP A 384 6.15 -10.47 -25.55
CA ASP A 384 6.38 -9.19 -26.22
C ASP A 384 5.31 -8.12 -25.87
N SER A 385 4.26 -8.49 -25.15
CA SER A 385 3.06 -7.65 -24.99
C SER A 385 2.88 -6.97 -23.64
N LEU A 386 3.93 -6.74 -22.85
CA LEU A 386 3.86 -5.88 -21.64
C LEU A 386 5.12 -5.02 -21.52
N LYS A 387 5.25 -4.04 -22.40
CA LYS A 387 6.24 -2.96 -22.32
C LYS A 387 5.95 -2.00 -21.16
N GLU A 388 5.87 -2.48 -19.92
CA GLU A 388 5.95 -1.60 -18.74
C GLU A 388 6.20 -2.35 -17.41
N ARG A 389 7.29 -3.11 -17.31
CA ARG A 389 7.76 -3.52 -15.97
C ARG A 389 9.27 -3.43 -15.87
N ARG A 390 9.74 -2.48 -15.03
CA ARG A 390 11.13 -2.38 -14.58
C ARG A 390 11.51 -3.71 -13.95
N ARG A 391 12.35 -4.46 -14.67
CA ARG A 391 12.87 -5.77 -14.29
C ARG A 391 13.93 -5.57 -13.22
N PHE A 392 13.76 -6.23 -12.08
CA PHE A 392 14.83 -6.47 -11.11
C PHE A 392 14.85 -7.96 -10.75
N SER A 393 15.24 -8.81 -11.70
CA SER A 393 16.04 -10.00 -11.44
C SER A 393 16.60 -10.54 -12.75
N LEU A 394 17.80 -11.11 -12.65
CA LEU A 394 18.59 -11.67 -13.72
C LEU A 394 18.09 -13.10 -14.05
N ASP A 395 16.94 -13.25 -14.70
CA ASP A 395 16.68 -14.41 -15.57
C ASP A 395 15.48 -14.16 -16.50
N THR A 396 15.66 -14.41 -17.79
CA THR A 396 14.81 -13.84 -18.86
C THR A 396 13.61 -14.74 -19.23
N THR A 397 13.20 -15.62 -18.33
CA THR A 397 12.13 -16.61 -18.51
C THR A 397 10.89 -16.29 -17.68
N ASN A 398 9.71 -16.26 -18.31
CA ASN A 398 8.43 -16.06 -17.61
C ASN A 398 8.13 -17.23 -16.65
N MET A 399 8.49 -17.07 -15.36
CA MET A 399 8.25 -18.08 -14.31
C MET A 399 6.88 -17.90 -13.61
N MET A 400 6.07 -16.94 -14.03
CA MET A 400 4.78 -16.65 -13.38
C MET A 400 3.82 -17.86 -13.36
N PRO A 401 3.69 -18.70 -14.41
CA PRO A 401 2.84 -19.90 -14.35
C PRO A 401 3.29 -20.92 -13.29
N VAL A 402 4.59 -21.00 -13.03
CA VAL A 402 5.17 -21.86 -11.98
C VAL A 402 4.87 -21.26 -10.60
N ALA A 403 5.10 -19.95 -10.43
CA ALA A 403 4.74 -19.22 -9.22
C ALA A 403 3.23 -19.33 -8.90
N ALA A 404 2.39 -19.31 -9.92
CA ALA A 404 0.94 -19.47 -9.80
C ALA A 404 0.54 -20.88 -9.33
N SER A 405 1.22 -21.91 -9.84
CA SER A 405 1.03 -23.29 -9.39
C SER A 405 1.45 -23.45 -7.92
N GLN A 406 2.58 -22.85 -7.52
CA GLN A 406 3.01 -22.80 -6.13
C GLN A 406 1.99 -22.06 -5.23
N ALA A 407 1.46 -20.92 -5.68
CA ALA A 407 0.46 -20.16 -4.94
C ALA A 407 -0.82 -20.97 -4.71
N LEU A 408 -1.25 -21.78 -5.68
CA LEU A 408 -2.39 -22.68 -5.51
C LEU A 408 -2.16 -23.74 -4.42
N CYS A 409 -0.94 -24.23 -4.25
CA CYS A 409 -0.61 -25.16 -3.17
C CYS A 409 -0.90 -24.53 -1.78
N THR A 410 -0.74 -23.22 -1.64
CA THR A 410 -1.00 -22.48 -0.40
C THR A 410 -2.47 -22.05 -0.25
N LEU A 411 -3.13 -21.67 -1.36
CA LEU A 411 -4.47 -21.06 -1.33
C LEU A 411 -5.61 -22.07 -1.34
N LEU A 412 -5.51 -23.13 -2.14
CA LEU A 412 -6.57 -24.12 -2.29
C LEU A 412 -6.97 -24.83 -0.98
N PRO A 413 -6.04 -25.14 -0.04
CA PRO A 413 -6.41 -25.74 1.25
C PRO A 413 -7.19 -24.80 2.17
N VAL A 414 -7.20 -23.49 1.92
CA VAL A 414 -7.83 -22.52 2.81
C VAL A 414 -9.36 -22.64 2.71
N GLY A 415 -10.03 -22.83 3.86
CA GLY A 415 -11.48 -23.07 3.89
C GLY A 415 -12.34 -21.99 3.21
N SER A 416 -11.88 -20.74 3.22
CA SER A 416 -12.52 -19.60 2.53
C SER A 416 -12.61 -19.77 1.00
N TYR A 417 -11.76 -20.62 0.41
CA TYR A 417 -11.68 -20.85 -1.03
C TYR A 417 -12.59 -21.97 -1.51
N LYS A 418 -13.12 -22.83 -0.62
CA LYS A 418 -13.90 -24.04 -0.99
C LYS A 418 -15.00 -23.79 -2.03
N LYS A 419 -15.82 -22.75 -1.82
CA LYS A 419 -16.91 -22.38 -2.74
C LYS A 419 -16.39 -21.88 -4.08
N ALA A 420 -15.37 -21.01 -4.07
CA ALA A 420 -14.79 -20.45 -5.27
C ALA A 420 -14.09 -21.53 -6.11
N VAL A 421 -13.37 -22.45 -5.45
CA VAL A 421 -12.71 -23.59 -6.10
C VAL A 421 -13.72 -24.47 -6.79
N ALA A 422 -14.84 -24.82 -6.15
CA ALA A 422 -15.89 -25.62 -6.79
C ALA A 422 -16.43 -24.97 -8.07
N GLN A 423 -16.58 -23.64 -8.10
CA GLN A 423 -17.06 -22.89 -9.26
C GLN A 423 -16.07 -22.84 -10.43
N VAL A 424 -14.77 -22.84 -10.14
CA VAL A 424 -13.71 -22.78 -11.17
C VAL A 424 -12.92 -24.08 -11.31
N PHE A 425 -13.44 -25.18 -10.77
CA PHE A 425 -12.75 -26.47 -10.72
C PHE A 425 -12.36 -26.98 -12.12
N PRO A 426 -13.26 -27.02 -13.12
CA PRO A 426 -12.89 -27.47 -14.47
C PRO A 426 -11.73 -26.67 -15.06
N GLN A 427 -11.74 -25.34 -14.87
CA GLN A 427 -10.74 -24.45 -15.41
C GLN A 427 -9.39 -24.63 -14.71
N LEU A 428 -9.39 -24.81 -13.38
CA LEU A 428 -8.19 -25.09 -12.61
C LEU A 428 -7.60 -26.46 -12.96
N LEU A 429 -8.44 -27.49 -13.09
CA LEU A 429 -8.03 -28.83 -13.50
C LEU A 429 -7.31 -28.78 -14.85
N MET A 430 -7.95 -28.23 -15.87
CA MET A 430 -7.37 -28.18 -17.22
C MET A 430 -6.10 -27.31 -17.28
N ALA A 431 -6.09 -26.18 -16.58
CA ALA A 431 -4.90 -25.32 -16.54
C ALA A 431 -3.71 -26.00 -15.83
N LEU A 432 -3.96 -26.75 -14.74
CA LEU A 432 -2.91 -27.49 -14.03
C LEU A 432 -2.43 -28.70 -14.83
N MET A 433 -3.32 -29.41 -15.53
CA MET A 433 -2.94 -30.47 -16.47
C MET A 433 -2.00 -29.92 -17.56
N LEU A 434 -2.30 -28.75 -18.09
CA LEU A 434 -1.44 -28.07 -19.06
C LEU A 434 -0.07 -27.67 -18.46
N GLN A 435 -0.05 -27.08 -17.26
CA GLN A 435 1.21 -26.73 -16.59
C GLN A 435 2.05 -27.96 -16.22
N LEU A 436 1.41 -29.10 -15.94
CA LEU A 436 2.09 -30.36 -15.69
C LEU A 436 2.82 -30.84 -16.97
N CYS A 437 2.22 -30.66 -18.15
CA CYS A 437 2.89 -30.91 -19.43
C CYS A 437 4.11 -30.00 -19.63
N TYR A 438 4.01 -28.70 -19.33
CA TYR A 438 5.13 -27.76 -19.49
C TYR A 438 6.25 -27.93 -18.44
N SER A 439 5.94 -28.47 -17.26
CA SER A 439 6.91 -28.68 -16.19
C SER A 439 8.07 -29.60 -16.63
N ARG A 440 7.84 -30.45 -17.65
CA ARG A 440 8.88 -31.25 -18.31
C ARG A 440 9.93 -30.39 -18.99
N ASP A 441 9.51 -29.53 -19.91
CA ASP A 441 10.41 -28.70 -20.73
C ASP A 441 11.24 -27.78 -19.84
N LEU A 442 10.61 -27.27 -18.78
CA LEU A 442 11.26 -26.41 -17.81
C LEU A 442 12.29 -27.15 -16.96
N ARG A 443 12.02 -28.40 -16.55
CA ARG A 443 12.95 -29.24 -15.76
C ARG A 443 14.22 -29.57 -16.54
N LEU A 444 14.10 -29.86 -17.84
CA LEU A 444 15.24 -30.08 -18.72
C LEU A 444 16.13 -28.83 -18.84
N ARG A 445 15.52 -27.64 -18.77
CA ARG A 445 16.21 -26.35 -18.94
C ARG A 445 16.81 -25.78 -17.64
N THR A 446 16.17 -26.02 -16.50
CA THR A 446 16.50 -25.33 -15.22
C THR A 446 17.05 -26.25 -14.13
N GLY A 447 17.05 -27.58 -14.32
CA GLY A 447 17.54 -28.55 -13.33
C GLY A 447 16.72 -28.63 -12.03
N ASN A 448 15.66 -27.83 -11.92
CA ASN A 448 14.86 -27.70 -10.69
C ASN A 448 13.89 -28.88 -10.53
N ARG A 449 13.85 -29.48 -9.34
CA ARG A 449 13.09 -30.71 -9.04
C ARG A 449 11.65 -30.48 -8.58
N THR A 450 11.24 -29.23 -8.34
CA THR A 450 9.94 -28.91 -7.72
C THR A 450 8.80 -28.90 -8.75
N LEU A 451 7.90 -29.88 -8.66
CA LEU A 451 6.73 -30.04 -9.54
C LEU A 451 5.48 -29.36 -8.96
N TYR A 452 5.50 -28.03 -8.83
CA TYR A 452 4.39 -27.29 -8.21
C TYR A 452 3.03 -27.50 -8.91
N ALA A 453 3.02 -27.72 -10.23
CA ALA A 453 1.78 -28.06 -10.95
C ALA A 453 1.20 -29.40 -10.49
N GLN A 454 2.05 -30.39 -10.23
CA GLN A 454 1.65 -31.69 -9.69
C GLN A 454 1.09 -31.52 -8.27
N ASP A 455 1.80 -30.80 -7.41
CA ASP A 455 1.37 -30.59 -6.02
C ASP A 455 0.06 -29.81 -5.96
N ALA A 456 -0.09 -28.77 -6.78
CA ALA A 456 -1.33 -28.01 -6.87
C ALA A 456 -2.50 -28.86 -7.37
N LEU A 457 -2.28 -29.76 -8.34
CA LEU A 457 -3.31 -30.69 -8.81
C LEU A 457 -3.75 -31.66 -7.71
N ARG A 458 -2.79 -32.20 -6.93
CA ARG A 458 -3.09 -33.09 -5.81
C ARG A 458 -3.87 -32.38 -4.70
N VAL A 459 -3.50 -31.13 -4.42
CA VAL A 459 -4.22 -30.28 -3.48
C VAL A 459 -5.63 -29.97 -4.00
N LEU A 460 -5.79 -29.66 -5.30
CA LEU A 460 -7.10 -29.43 -5.93
C LEU A 460 -8.02 -30.64 -5.77
N LEU A 461 -7.54 -31.84 -6.05
CA LEU A 461 -8.30 -33.07 -5.84
C LEU A 461 -8.70 -33.23 -4.37
N THR A 462 -7.76 -33.01 -3.46
CA THR A 462 -7.99 -33.14 -2.01
C THR A 462 -9.05 -32.16 -1.49
N CYS A 463 -8.96 -30.88 -1.86
CA CYS A 463 -9.91 -29.85 -1.39
C CYS A 463 -11.29 -29.95 -2.04
N SER A 464 -11.40 -30.60 -3.21
CA SER A 464 -12.66 -30.90 -3.88
C SER A 464 -13.33 -32.21 -3.42
N GLY A 465 -12.76 -32.90 -2.43
CA GLY A 465 -13.30 -34.17 -1.91
C GLY A 465 -12.89 -35.41 -2.72
N LEU A 466 -11.93 -35.29 -3.63
CA LEU A 466 -11.45 -36.33 -4.53
C LEU A 466 -10.16 -37.00 -4.04
N GLN A 467 -10.06 -37.19 -2.73
CA GLN A 467 -8.89 -37.82 -2.09
C GLN A 467 -8.67 -39.26 -2.58
N GLN A 468 -9.77 -39.97 -2.88
CA GLN A 468 -9.72 -41.32 -3.43
C GLN A 468 -9.08 -41.35 -4.83
N VAL A 469 -9.28 -40.30 -5.63
CA VAL A 469 -8.66 -40.13 -6.95
C VAL A 469 -7.14 -39.96 -6.80
N ASP A 470 -6.66 -39.10 -5.88
CA ASP A 470 -5.21 -38.97 -5.61
C ASP A 470 -4.59 -40.31 -5.16
N ALA A 471 -5.30 -41.06 -4.31
CA ALA A 471 -4.85 -42.39 -3.86
C ALA A 471 -4.80 -43.41 -5.01
N ALA A 472 -5.79 -43.41 -5.91
CA ALA A 472 -5.80 -44.27 -7.11
C ALA A 472 -4.64 -43.91 -8.06
N LEU A 473 -4.39 -42.62 -8.29
CA LEU A 473 -3.29 -42.14 -9.14
C LEU A 473 -1.92 -42.51 -8.57
N LYS A 474 -1.75 -42.46 -7.25
CA LYS A 474 -0.54 -42.95 -6.57
C LYS A 474 -0.34 -44.45 -6.78
N ARG A 475 -1.37 -45.28 -6.57
CA ARG A 475 -1.30 -46.74 -6.80
C ARG A 475 -0.93 -47.08 -8.25
N LYS A 476 -1.47 -46.34 -9.21
CA LYS A 476 -1.17 -46.51 -10.65
C LYS A 476 0.22 -45.95 -11.06
N ASN A 477 1.01 -45.43 -10.10
CA ASN A 477 2.29 -44.75 -10.34
C ASN A 477 2.17 -43.61 -11.38
N CYS A 478 1.06 -42.87 -11.37
CA CYS A 478 0.78 -41.85 -12.39
C CYS A 478 1.82 -40.71 -12.36
N TRP A 479 2.17 -40.24 -11.16
CA TRP A 479 3.07 -39.10 -10.95
C TRP A 479 4.51 -39.36 -11.43
N SER A 480 5.00 -40.60 -11.33
CA SER A 480 6.31 -40.95 -11.89
C SER A 480 6.27 -41.02 -13.42
N ARG A 481 5.14 -41.43 -14.02
CA ARG A 481 4.97 -41.51 -15.48
C ARG A 481 4.97 -40.15 -16.17
N PHE A 482 4.48 -39.10 -15.53
CA PHE A 482 4.63 -37.72 -16.03
C PHE A 482 6.10 -37.28 -16.18
N ASN A 483 7.04 -37.96 -15.51
CA ASN A 483 8.47 -37.66 -15.63
C ASN A 483 9.15 -38.34 -16.84
N HIS A 484 8.46 -39.23 -17.57
CA HIS A 484 9.02 -39.98 -18.69
C HIS A 484 8.38 -39.55 -20.03
N ALA A 485 9.23 -39.18 -21.01
CA ALA A 485 8.83 -38.59 -22.28
C ALA A 485 7.70 -39.31 -23.07
N PRO A 486 7.66 -40.65 -23.20
CA PRO A 486 6.62 -41.33 -23.98
C PRO A 486 5.27 -41.47 -23.24
N PHE A 487 5.20 -41.17 -21.93
CA PHE A 487 4.03 -41.50 -21.11
C PHE A 487 3.26 -40.28 -20.57
N HIS A 488 3.56 -39.06 -21.03
CA HIS A 488 2.89 -37.86 -20.51
C HIS A 488 1.39 -37.82 -20.91
N HIS A 489 1.05 -38.12 -22.17
CA HIS A 489 -0.35 -38.30 -22.60
C HIS A 489 -1.03 -39.46 -21.86
N TYR A 490 -0.28 -40.53 -21.58
CA TYR A 490 -0.78 -41.65 -20.79
C TYR A 490 -1.06 -41.24 -19.33
N GLY A 491 -0.26 -40.34 -18.75
CA GLY A 491 -0.55 -39.73 -17.45
C GLY A 491 -1.83 -38.91 -17.47
N VAL A 492 -2.05 -38.10 -18.52
CA VAL A 492 -3.32 -37.36 -18.73
C VAL A 492 -4.50 -38.33 -18.79
N TYR A 493 -4.37 -39.41 -19.57
CA TYR A 493 -5.37 -40.49 -19.64
C TYR A 493 -5.66 -41.10 -18.27
N LEU A 494 -4.63 -41.42 -17.47
CA LEU A 494 -4.82 -41.99 -16.14
C LEU A 494 -5.59 -41.04 -15.21
N VAL A 495 -5.36 -39.73 -15.30
CA VAL A 495 -6.10 -38.72 -14.53
C VAL A 495 -7.56 -38.67 -14.98
N ALA A 496 -7.82 -38.58 -16.29
CA ALA A 496 -9.17 -38.56 -16.83
C ALA A 496 -9.95 -39.82 -16.46
N LYS A 497 -9.32 -41.01 -16.60
CA LYS A 497 -9.89 -42.29 -16.21
C LYS A 497 -10.15 -42.41 -14.70
N ALA A 498 -9.22 -41.93 -13.87
CA ALA A 498 -9.44 -41.95 -12.42
C ALA A 498 -10.52 -40.97 -11.98
N LEU A 499 -10.73 -39.86 -12.69
CA LEU A 499 -11.86 -38.98 -12.42
C LEU A 499 -13.18 -39.59 -12.89
N SER A 500 -13.17 -40.32 -14.01
CA SER A 500 -14.36 -40.97 -14.55
C SER A 500 -14.80 -42.17 -13.68
N GLU A 501 -13.85 -42.98 -13.20
CA GLU A 501 -14.09 -44.10 -12.27
C GLU A 501 -14.67 -43.67 -10.90
N TYR A 502 -14.42 -42.42 -10.49
CA TYR A 502 -14.80 -41.90 -9.18
C TYR A 502 -15.72 -40.69 -9.35
N ASN A 503 -17.03 -40.92 -9.31
CA ASN A 503 -18.08 -39.89 -9.42
C ASN A 503 -17.72 -38.60 -8.69
N PHE A 504 -17.29 -37.58 -9.45
CA PHE A 504 -16.85 -36.31 -8.88
C PHE A 504 -17.95 -35.25 -8.98
N PRO A 505 -18.13 -34.38 -7.96
CA PRO A 505 -19.28 -33.48 -7.89
C PRO A 505 -19.37 -32.47 -9.05
N GLN A 506 -18.24 -32.09 -9.64
CA GLN A 506 -18.15 -31.10 -10.72
C GLN A 506 -18.14 -31.73 -12.13
N PHE A 507 -18.60 -32.97 -12.28
CA PHE A 507 -18.58 -33.70 -13.55
C PHE A 507 -19.38 -32.99 -14.66
N PRO A 508 -20.63 -32.55 -14.46
CA PRO A 508 -21.40 -31.85 -15.50
C PRO A 508 -20.73 -30.55 -15.96
N GLU A 509 -20.21 -29.76 -15.02
CA GLU A 509 -19.51 -28.51 -15.32
C GLU A 509 -18.19 -28.77 -16.05
N THR A 510 -17.52 -29.88 -15.74
CA THR A 510 -16.28 -30.28 -16.40
C THR A 510 -16.53 -30.72 -17.84
N LEU A 511 -17.56 -31.54 -18.08
CA LEU A 511 -17.97 -31.92 -19.44
C LEU A 511 -18.37 -30.70 -20.27
N HIS A 512 -19.18 -29.79 -19.71
CA HIS A 512 -19.56 -28.57 -20.40
C HIS A 512 -18.35 -27.69 -20.75
N TYR A 513 -17.40 -27.55 -19.82
CA TYR A 513 -16.18 -26.78 -20.05
C TYR A 513 -15.28 -27.41 -21.12
N LEU A 514 -15.13 -28.74 -21.12
CA LEU A 514 -14.38 -29.48 -22.13
C LEU A 514 -15.02 -29.34 -23.53
N TYR A 515 -16.35 -29.43 -23.62
CA TYR A 515 -17.07 -29.19 -24.87
C TYR A 515 -16.81 -27.78 -25.40
N LYS A 516 -16.91 -26.77 -24.52
CA LYS A 516 -16.57 -25.39 -24.86
C LYS A 516 -15.14 -25.26 -25.40
N LEU A 517 -14.16 -25.89 -24.76
CA LEU A 517 -12.77 -25.89 -25.22
C LEU A 517 -12.56 -26.61 -26.55
N SER A 518 -13.38 -27.61 -26.88
CA SER A 518 -13.28 -28.33 -28.16
C SER A 518 -13.85 -27.56 -29.35
N VAL A 519 -14.78 -26.63 -29.09
CA VAL A 519 -15.42 -25.79 -30.11
C VAL A 519 -14.67 -24.48 -30.30
N GLU A 520 -14.03 -23.97 -29.25
CA GLU A 520 -13.14 -22.80 -29.34
C GLU A 520 -11.82 -23.16 -30.04
N ASP A 521 -11.26 -22.24 -30.83
CA ASP A 521 -9.95 -22.46 -31.46
C ASP A 521 -8.89 -22.75 -30.39
N PRO A 522 -8.18 -23.90 -30.49
CA PRO A 522 -7.20 -24.27 -29.49
C PRO A 522 -6.08 -23.24 -29.51
N ARG A 523 -5.80 -22.65 -28.34
CA ARG A 523 -4.72 -21.68 -28.21
C ARG A 523 -3.37 -22.32 -28.53
N ARG A 524 -3.24 -23.64 -28.31
CA ARG A 524 -2.05 -24.47 -28.55
C ARG A 524 -2.40 -25.94 -28.83
N SER A 525 -1.49 -26.65 -29.47
CA SER A 525 -1.59 -28.09 -29.74
C SER A 525 -1.78 -28.93 -28.48
N GLU A 526 -1.10 -28.57 -27.39
CA GLU A 526 -1.14 -29.26 -26.11
C GLU A 526 -2.53 -29.15 -25.45
N ASP A 527 -3.19 -27.99 -25.57
CA ASP A 527 -4.56 -27.77 -25.08
C ASP A 527 -5.54 -28.72 -25.78
N SER A 528 -5.39 -28.88 -27.09
CA SER A 528 -6.24 -29.77 -27.91
C SER A 528 -6.08 -31.23 -27.50
N ILE A 529 -4.84 -31.72 -27.36
CA ILE A 529 -4.58 -33.13 -26.99
C ILE A 529 -5.14 -33.45 -25.60
N ILE A 530 -4.92 -32.58 -24.60
CA ILE A 530 -5.47 -32.80 -23.25
C ILE A 530 -6.99 -32.83 -23.29
N THR A 531 -7.61 -31.91 -24.04
CA THR A 531 -9.07 -31.81 -24.16
C THR A 531 -9.67 -33.05 -24.81
N VAL A 532 -9.06 -33.56 -25.90
CA VAL A 532 -9.52 -34.77 -26.59
C VAL A 532 -9.41 -36.01 -25.70
N ILE A 533 -8.30 -36.17 -24.96
CA ILE A 533 -8.13 -37.30 -24.03
C ILE A 533 -9.21 -37.26 -22.94
N PHE A 534 -9.45 -36.10 -22.35
CA PHE A 534 -10.49 -35.93 -21.34
C PHE A 534 -11.90 -36.17 -21.90
N LEU A 535 -12.25 -35.64 -23.07
CA LEU A 535 -13.55 -35.89 -23.70
C LEU A 535 -13.75 -37.37 -24.00
N THR A 536 -12.72 -38.05 -24.51
CA THR A 536 -12.81 -39.48 -24.83
C THR A 536 -13.11 -40.31 -23.58
N GLU A 537 -12.37 -40.12 -22.49
CA GLU A 537 -12.54 -40.94 -21.28
C GLU A 537 -13.76 -40.54 -20.43
N VAL A 538 -14.10 -39.26 -20.39
CA VAL A 538 -15.19 -38.75 -19.54
C VAL A 538 -16.55 -38.92 -20.23
N SER A 539 -16.64 -38.80 -21.56
CA SER A 539 -17.89 -39.02 -22.30
C SER A 539 -18.25 -40.50 -22.49
N LEU A 540 -17.31 -41.43 -22.32
CA LEU A 540 -17.60 -42.87 -22.39
C LEU A 540 -18.52 -43.36 -21.24
N ILE A 541 -18.57 -42.63 -20.11
CA ILE A 541 -19.39 -43.00 -18.94
C ILE A 541 -20.87 -42.59 -19.09
N ASP A 542 -21.16 -41.42 -19.65
CA ASP A 542 -22.55 -40.96 -19.85
C ASP A 542 -23.29 -41.77 -20.94
N CYS A 543 -22.57 -42.56 -21.74
CA CYS A 543 -23.17 -43.49 -22.69
C CYS A 543 -23.61 -44.83 -22.05
N GLU A 544 -23.18 -45.13 -20.82
CA GLU A 544 -23.66 -46.32 -20.08
C GLU A 544 -24.89 -46.03 -19.20
N GLN A 545 -25.27 -44.76 -19.04
CA GLN A 545 -26.53 -44.36 -18.41
C GLN A 545 -27.65 -44.22 -19.46
N PRO A 546 -28.80 -44.90 -19.32
CA PRO A 546 -29.84 -44.92 -20.34
C PRO A 546 -30.61 -43.58 -20.35
N GLY A 547 -30.30 -42.67 -21.30
CA GLY A 547 -31.15 -41.49 -21.51
C GLY A 547 -30.64 -40.33 -22.39
N SER A 548 -29.41 -40.30 -22.90
CA SER A 548 -28.85 -39.09 -23.55
C SER A 548 -28.70 -39.19 -25.08
N HIS A 549 -29.76 -38.86 -25.83
CA HIS A 549 -29.73 -38.84 -27.30
C HIS A 549 -28.72 -37.86 -27.93
N SER A 550 -28.22 -36.87 -27.17
CA SER A 550 -27.33 -35.81 -27.65
C SER A 550 -25.86 -36.23 -27.87
N LEU A 551 -25.41 -37.36 -27.31
CA LEU A 551 -24.00 -37.81 -27.38
C LEU A 551 -23.66 -38.68 -28.60
N SER A 552 -24.67 -39.18 -29.32
CA SER A 552 -24.47 -39.99 -30.54
C SER A 552 -23.76 -39.23 -31.67
N LYS A 553 -24.03 -37.91 -31.80
CA LYS A 553 -23.32 -37.00 -32.72
C LYS A 553 -21.87 -36.71 -32.30
N LEU A 554 -21.57 -36.83 -31.00
CA LEU A 554 -20.22 -36.57 -30.46
C LEU A 554 -19.28 -37.73 -30.83
N LYS A 555 -19.78 -38.97 -30.79
CA LYS A 555 -19.05 -40.16 -31.23
C LYS A 555 -18.65 -40.10 -32.71
N SER A 556 -19.56 -39.65 -33.59
CA SER A 556 -19.26 -39.51 -35.02
C SER A 556 -18.30 -38.36 -35.34
N THR A 557 -18.32 -37.29 -34.54
CA THR A 557 -17.42 -36.12 -34.72
C THR A 557 -16.03 -36.39 -34.13
N LEU A 558 -15.91 -37.08 -32.98
CA LEU A 558 -14.60 -37.46 -32.43
C LEU A 558 -13.91 -38.57 -33.25
N GLN A 559 -14.68 -39.46 -33.89
CA GLN A 559 -14.15 -40.46 -34.82
C GLN A 559 -13.56 -39.83 -36.10
N SER A 560 -14.01 -38.65 -36.53
CA SER A 560 -13.41 -37.95 -37.68
C SER A 560 -12.11 -37.21 -37.34
N PHE A 561 -11.91 -36.81 -36.06
CA PHE A 561 -10.67 -36.17 -35.59
C PHE A 561 -9.56 -37.16 -35.19
N SER A 562 -9.85 -38.46 -35.07
CA SER A 562 -8.88 -39.48 -34.64
C SER A 562 -8.56 -40.58 -35.68
N PRO A 563 -8.02 -40.28 -36.88
CA PRO A 563 -7.38 -41.32 -37.68
C PRO A 563 -6.03 -41.77 -37.10
N ALA A 564 -5.37 -40.92 -36.28
CA ALA A 564 -3.96 -41.09 -35.89
C ALA A 564 -3.71 -41.76 -34.52
N LEU A 565 -4.76 -42.14 -33.79
CA LEU A 565 -4.66 -42.91 -32.53
C LEU A 565 -5.42 -44.25 -32.66
N ASN A 566 -5.21 -44.94 -33.77
CA ASN A 566 -5.58 -46.34 -33.87
C ASN A 566 -4.63 -47.14 -32.97
N ILE A 567 -5.02 -47.34 -31.71
CA ILE A 567 -4.30 -48.15 -30.71
C ILE A 567 -4.03 -49.59 -31.21
N ASN A 568 -4.63 -49.99 -32.33
CA ASN A 568 -4.32 -51.24 -33.03
C ASN A 568 -2.97 -51.27 -33.78
N SER A 569 -2.21 -50.17 -33.86
CA SER A 569 -0.92 -50.14 -34.57
C SER A 569 0.32 -50.35 -33.69
N TYR A 570 0.17 -50.65 -32.39
CA TYR A 570 1.30 -50.96 -31.50
C TYR A 570 1.15 -52.37 -30.89
N PRO A 571 1.78 -53.41 -31.50
CA PRO A 571 1.69 -54.79 -31.02
C PRO A 571 2.34 -55.02 -29.65
N GLU A 572 3.09 -54.05 -29.11
CA GLU A 572 3.84 -54.19 -27.85
C GLU A 572 2.99 -54.01 -26.58
N LEU A 573 1.72 -53.59 -26.69
CA LEU A 573 0.82 -53.43 -25.53
C LEU A 573 0.02 -54.70 -25.18
N ARG A 574 0.31 -55.85 -25.82
CA ARG A 574 -0.44 -57.11 -25.61
C ARG A 574 0.20 -58.11 -24.64
N GLN A 575 1.30 -57.78 -23.97
CA GLN A 575 1.90 -58.70 -22.98
C GLN A 575 2.30 -57.97 -21.70
N ARG A 576 1.38 -57.95 -20.72
CA ARG A 576 1.54 -58.42 -19.33
C ARG A 576 0.37 -57.99 -18.46
#